data_AF-A0A2S0VQ73-F1
#
_entry.id   AF-A0A2S0VQ73-F1
#
_cell.length_a   1.000
_cell.length_b   1.000
_cell.length_c   1.000
_cell.angle_alpha   90.00
_cell.angle_beta   90.00
_cell.angle_gamma   90.00
#
_symmetry.space_group_name_H-M   'P 1'
#
loop_
_entity.id
_entity.type
_entity.pdbx_description
1 polymer ?
#
loop_
_entity_poly.entity_id
_entity_poly.type
_entity_poly.pdbx_seq_one_letter_code
_entity_poly.pdbx_strand_id
1 'polypeptide(L)'
;MSEQQPELLKLNEEDVLHYLKQNPNLFERHPDALAEIKIPHAHKGSISLMERQQEVLRHKNQDMEKQIKDLLSTAKQNEKIYRAFVNLYMALLECPDSQKLLYLLRAMLLDQIELDGIKLCLFITTTDEKAQDFVEPRSKFLDVLDDRLSRDTYYFGRLKQQEMDLFFEPEKAIGSVCLIRLGEQKDLGILAFGSCDDNHFSPDMDTVFLDPMVKLINRFLFDFQSGERS
;
A
#
# COMPACT_ATOMS: atom_id res chain seq x y z
N MET A 1 -32.19 7.51 70.02
CA MET A 1 -31.17 6.60 69.46
C MET A 1 -30.12 7.49 68.82
N SER A 2 -28.95 7.60 69.43
CA SER A 2 -27.90 8.53 69.03
C SER A 2 -27.00 7.85 68.00
N GLU A 3 -26.94 8.40 66.78
CA GLU A 3 -25.92 8.07 65.80
C GLU A 3 -24.58 8.66 66.26
N GLN A 4 -23.61 7.79 66.54
CA GLN A 4 -22.23 8.18 66.84
C GLN A 4 -21.54 8.60 65.55
N GLN A 5 -21.31 9.91 65.38
CA GLN A 5 -20.32 10.44 64.45
C GLN A 5 -18.91 10.04 64.93
N PRO A 6 -18.05 9.44 64.08
CA PRO A 6 -16.71 9.06 64.49
C PRO A 6 -15.85 10.31 64.75
N GLU A 7 -15.14 10.30 65.89
CA GLU A 7 -14.17 11.32 66.30
C GLU A 7 -13.14 11.56 65.19
N LEU A 8 -13.12 12.78 64.66
CA LEU A 8 -12.07 13.25 63.76
C LEU A 8 -10.75 13.29 64.53
N LEU A 9 -9.91 12.28 64.34
CA LEU A 9 -8.50 12.29 64.70
C LEU A 9 -7.90 13.63 64.21
N LYS A 10 -7.36 14.43 65.13
CA LYS A 10 -6.63 15.66 64.80
C LYS A 10 -5.31 15.27 64.11
N LEU A 11 -5.36 15.00 62.81
CA LEU A 11 -4.15 14.90 62.00
C LEU A 11 -3.56 16.30 61.84
N ASN A 12 -2.27 16.44 62.13
CA ASN A 12 -1.52 17.65 61.80
C ASN A 12 -0.98 17.55 60.37
N GLU A 13 -0.65 18.70 59.76
CA GLU A 13 -0.17 18.77 58.38
C GLU A 13 1.12 17.95 58.15
N GLU A 14 2.00 17.91 59.16
CA GLU A 14 3.24 17.12 59.11
C GLU A 14 2.97 15.61 59.00
N ASP A 15 1.94 15.12 59.67
CA ASP A 15 1.56 13.71 59.64
C ASP A 15 0.99 13.33 58.27
N VAL A 16 0.19 14.22 57.68
CA VAL A 16 -0.35 14.05 56.31
C VAL A 16 0.79 14.01 55.30
N LEU A 17 1.75 14.94 55.40
CA LEU A 17 2.90 15.00 54.49
C LEU A 17 3.81 13.77 54.62
N HIS A 18 4.05 13.31 55.85
CA HIS A 18 4.82 12.09 56.09
C HIS A 18 4.11 10.85 55.52
N TYR A 19 2.80 10.75 55.72
CA TYR A 19 1.99 9.65 55.18
C TYR A 19 1.99 9.60 53.65
N LEU A 20 1.83 10.75 52.98
CA LEU A 20 1.89 10.84 51.52
C LEU A 20 3.27 10.47 50.96
N LYS A 21 4.36 10.86 51.63
CA LYS A 21 5.73 10.48 51.22
C LYS A 21 5.97 8.98 51.32
N GLN A 22 5.42 8.31 52.34
CA GLN A 22 5.56 6.86 52.49
C GLN A 22 4.63 6.06 51.57
N ASN A 23 3.62 6.71 50.97
CA ASN A 23 2.64 6.07 50.10
C ASN A 23 2.52 6.80 48.75
N PRO A 24 3.56 6.77 47.89
CA PRO A 24 3.57 7.52 46.63
C PRO A 24 2.45 7.11 45.67
N ASN A 25 2.01 5.84 45.70
CA ASN A 25 0.97 5.31 44.81
C ASN A 25 -0.45 5.50 45.39
N LEU A 26 -0.63 6.33 46.43
CA LEU A 26 -1.94 6.55 47.06
C LEU A 26 -2.96 7.12 46.08
N PHE A 27 -2.55 8.09 45.26
CA PHE A 27 -3.43 8.75 44.30
C PHE A 27 -3.70 7.90 43.04
N GLU A 28 -2.87 6.89 42.77
CA GLU A 28 -3.18 5.88 41.75
C GLU A 28 -4.28 4.92 42.22
N ARG A 29 -4.30 4.62 43.53
CA ARG A 29 -5.32 3.74 44.14
C ARG A 29 -6.64 4.45 44.45
N HIS A 30 -6.58 5.77 44.62
CA HIS A 30 -7.74 6.61 44.92
C HIS A 30 -7.78 7.85 43.99
N PRO A 31 -8.05 7.65 42.69
CA PRO A 31 -8.06 8.72 41.70
C PRO A 31 -9.14 9.78 41.97
N ASP A 32 -10.27 9.37 42.55
CA ASP A 32 -11.40 10.26 42.87
C ASP A 32 -11.02 11.30 43.93
N ALA A 33 -10.18 10.91 44.91
CA ALA A 33 -9.68 11.83 45.94
C ALA A 33 -8.77 12.92 45.35
N LEU A 34 -8.04 12.63 44.28
CA LEU A 34 -7.22 13.62 43.59
C LEU A 34 -8.09 14.64 42.83
N ALA A 35 -9.23 14.20 42.27
CA ALA A 35 -10.15 15.05 41.53
C ALA A 35 -10.85 16.11 42.41
N GLU A 36 -10.99 15.84 43.71
CA GLU A 36 -11.61 16.75 44.68
C GLU A 36 -10.63 17.78 45.28
N ILE A 37 -9.31 17.55 45.17
CA ILE A 37 -8.29 18.46 45.71
C ILE A 37 -8.08 19.64 44.76
N LYS A 38 -8.50 20.84 45.19
CA LYS A 38 -8.20 22.10 44.50
C LYS A 38 -6.83 22.62 44.94
N ILE A 39 -5.82 22.49 44.09
CA ILE A 39 -4.50 23.12 44.30
C ILE A 39 -4.47 24.45 43.53
N PRO A 40 -4.58 25.61 44.19
CA PRO A 40 -4.43 26.89 43.51
C PRO A 40 -2.97 27.10 43.09
N HIS A 41 -2.74 27.33 41.80
CA HIS A 41 -1.41 27.47 41.24
C HIS A 41 -0.77 28.81 41.60
N ALA A 42 0.42 28.75 42.21
CA ALA A 42 1.28 29.90 42.40
C ALA A 42 2.73 29.56 42.07
N HIS A 43 3.06 29.15 40.82
CA HIS A 43 4.31 29.54 40.15
C HIS A 43 4.53 28.91 38.77
N LYS A 44 5.12 29.72 37.88
CA LYS A 44 5.71 29.36 36.59
C LYS A 44 6.85 28.35 36.83
N GLY A 45 6.78 27.17 36.21
CA GLY A 45 7.98 26.31 36.05
C GLY A 45 7.78 24.79 36.06
N SER A 46 6.64 24.25 36.51
CA SER A 46 6.36 22.82 36.40
C SER A 46 5.45 22.56 35.20
N ILE A 47 5.98 21.94 34.14
CA ILE A 47 5.15 21.41 33.05
C ILE A 47 4.19 20.40 33.69
N SER A 48 2.89 20.65 33.59
CA SER A 48 1.89 19.78 34.22
C SER A 48 1.93 18.41 33.56
N LEU A 49 1.89 17.33 34.36
CA LEU A 49 1.73 15.96 33.85
C LEU A 49 0.52 15.87 32.89
N MET A 50 -0.51 16.68 33.13
CA MET A 50 -1.70 16.79 32.27
C MET A 50 -1.39 17.49 30.94
N GLU A 51 -0.60 18.56 30.94
CA GLU A 51 -0.13 19.22 29.71
C GLU A 51 0.73 18.27 28.88
N ARG A 52 1.62 17.51 29.53
CA ARG A 52 2.46 16.51 28.85
C ARG A 52 1.64 15.32 28.32
N GLN A 53 0.63 14.86 29.06
CA GLN A 53 -0.31 13.84 28.56
C GLN A 53 -1.13 14.36 27.38
N GLN A 54 -1.61 15.61 27.44
CA GLN A 54 -2.35 16.24 26.35
C GLN A 54 -1.48 16.41 25.10
N GLU A 55 -0.22 16.78 25.26
CA GLU A 55 0.76 16.88 24.17
C GLU A 55 1.03 15.51 23.54
N VAL A 56 1.24 14.47 24.35
CA VAL A 56 1.40 13.08 23.85
C VAL A 56 0.14 12.60 23.12
N LEU A 57 -1.05 12.89 23.65
CA LEU A 57 -2.32 12.53 23.00
C LEU A 57 -2.52 13.27 21.69
N ARG A 58 -2.16 14.56 21.62
CA ARG A 58 -2.19 15.34 20.37
C ARG A 58 -1.23 14.76 19.33
N HIS A 59 -0.01 14.41 19.73
CA HIS A 59 0.94 13.75 18.84
C HIS A 59 0.39 12.41 18.31
N LYS A 60 -0.12 11.54 19.20
CA LYS A 60 -0.72 10.27 18.77
C LYS A 60 -1.91 10.47 17.83
N ASN A 61 -2.75 11.48 18.08
CA ASN A 61 -3.88 11.76 17.22
C ASN A 61 -3.43 12.24 15.83
N GLN A 62 -2.42 13.12 15.77
CA GLN A 62 -1.82 13.53 14.51
C GLN A 62 -1.18 12.36 13.75
N ASP A 63 -0.49 11.45 14.45
CA ASP A 63 0.11 10.26 13.86
C ASP A 63 -0.97 9.31 13.31
N MET A 64 -2.07 9.11 14.05
CA MET A 64 -3.22 8.32 13.61
C MET A 64 -3.92 8.94 12.39
N GLU A 65 -4.15 10.26 12.40
CA GLU A 65 -4.72 10.96 11.25
C GLU A 65 -3.83 10.83 10.01
N LYS A 66 -2.50 10.87 10.19
CA LYS A 66 -1.55 10.64 9.11
C LYS A 66 -1.65 9.20 8.58
N GLN A 67 -1.65 8.21 9.46
CA GLN A 67 -1.81 6.80 9.07
C GLN A 67 -3.13 6.55 8.31
N ILE A 68 -4.23 7.16 8.75
CA ILE A 68 -5.52 7.05 8.06
C ILE A 68 -5.44 7.67 6.66
N LYS A 69 -4.80 8.84 6.51
CA LYS A 69 -4.61 9.47 5.19
C LYS A 69 -3.77 8.61 4.27
N ASP A 70 -2.70 8.01 4.78
CA ASP A 70 -1.83 7.11 4.02
C ASP A 70 -2.63 5.88 3.56
N LEU A 71 -3.37 5.23 4.47
CA LEU A 71 -4.25 4.09 4.13
C LEU A 71 -5.32 4.46 3.08
N LEU A 72 -5.92 5.63 3.20
CA LEU A 72 -6.97 6.10 2.29
C LEU A 72 -6.40 6.47 0.91
N SER A 73 -5.15 6.96 0.86
CA SER A 73 -4.40 7.16 -0.38
C SER A 73 -4.12 5.83 -1.07
N THR A 74 -3.56 4.86 -0.35
CA THR A 74 -3.30 3.50 -0.86
C THR A 74 -4.59 2.85 -1.36
N ALA A 75 -5.69 2.94 -0.60
CA ALA A 75 -6.98 2.38 -0.98
C ALA A 75 -7.53 2.98 -2.29
N LYS A 76 -7.43 4.31 -2.46
CA LYS A 76 -7.86 4.98 -3.70
C LYS A 76 -7.03 4.56 -4.90
N GLN A 77 -5.71 4.45 -4.73
CA GLN A 77 -4.82 4.04 -5.82
C GLN A 77 -5.06 2.57 -6.21
N ASN A 78 -5.23 1.69 -5.21
CA ASN A 78 -5.61 0.29 -5.43
C ASN A 78 -6.96 0.18 -6.16
N GLU A 79 -7.91 1.05 -5.83
CA GLU A 79 -9.22 1.09 -6.49
C GLU A 79 -9.10 1.53 -7.96
N LYS A 80 -8.22 2.48 -8.29
CA LYS A 80 -7.97 2.88 -9.70
C LYS A 80 -7.44 1.71 -10.52
N ILE A 81 -6.43 1.03 -9.98
CA ILE A 81 -5.85 -0.17 -10.57
C ILE A 81 -6.93 -1.25 -10.75
N TYR A 82 -7.73 -1.50 -9.72
CA TYR A 82 -8.81 -2.48 -9.78
C TYR A 82 -9.86 -2.12 -10.85
N ARG A 83 -10.28 -0.85 -10.94
CA ARG A 83 -11.23 -0.40 -11.98
C ARG A 83 -10.64 -0.56 -13.38
N ALA A 84 -9.38 -0.19 -13.57
CA ALA A 84 -8.67 -0.40 -14.82
C ALA A 84 -8.66 -1.89 -15.20
N PHE A 85 -8.42 -2.78 -14.23
CA PHE A 85 -8.45 -4.22 -14.46
C PHE A 85 -9.83 -4.76 -14.79
N VAL A 86 -10.89 -4.32 -14.10
CA VAL A 86 -12.26 -4.73 -14.40
C VAL A 86 -12.66 -4.26 -15.80
N ASN A 87 -12.32 -3.03 -16.19
CA ASN A 87 -12.57 -2.53 -17.53
C ASN A 87 -11.83 -3.36 -18.58
N LEU A 88 -10.56 -3.68 -18.33
CA LEU A 88 -9.77 -4.57 -19.20
C LEU A 88 -10.44 -5.92 -19.34
N TYR A 89 -10.83 -6.54 -18.24
CA TYR A 89 -11.52 -7.82 -18.25
C TYR A 89 -12.82 -7.79 -19.08
N MET A 90 -13.64 -6.75 -18.93
CA MET A 90 -14.88 -6.59 -19.70
C MET A 90 -14.62 -6.40 -21.19
N ALA A 91 -13.66 -5.54 -21.56
CA ALA A 91 -13.30 -5.33 -22.96
C ALA A 91 -12.74 -6.59 -23.62
N LEU A 92 -11.97 -7.39 -22.86
CA LEU A 92 -11.44 -8.67 -23.32
C LEU A 92 -12.56 -9.71 -23.54
N LEU A 93 -13.61 -9.74 -22.70
CA LEU A 93 -14.76 -10.63 -22.88
C LEU A 93 -15.61 -10.28 -24.11
N GLU A 94 -15.67 -9.00 -24.48
CA GLU A 94 -16.40 -8.52 -25.65
C GLU A 94 -15.63 -8.70 -26.97
N CYS A 95 -14.38 -9.21 -26.91
CA CYS A 95 -13.52 -9.39 -28.07
C CYS A 95 -13.46 -10.87 -28.52
N PRO A 96 -14.18 -11.25 -29.59
CA PRO A 96 -14.12 -12.62 -30.11
C PRO A 96 -12.89 -12.90 -31.00
N ASP A 97 -12.07 -11.88 -31.29
CA ASP A 97 -10.98 -11.96 -32.28
C ASP A 97 -9.63 -11.61 -31.65
N SER A 98 -8.72 -12.58 -31.68
CA SER A 98 -7.36 -12.46 -31.16
C SER A 98 -6.57 -11.27 -31.74
N GLN A 99 -6.82 -10.84 -32.99
CA GLN A 99 -6.13 -9.68 -33.58
C GLN A 99 -6.64 -8.35 -33.04
N LYS A 100 -7.95 -8.24 -32.77
CA LYS A 100 -8.55 -7.04 -32.15
C LYS A 100 -8.15 -6.91 -30.68
N LEU A 101 -7.72 -8.00 -30.07
CA LEU A 101 -7.33 -8.02 -28.67
C LEU A 101 -6.07 -7.19 -28.38
N LEU A 102 -5.04 -7.31 -29.22
CA LEU A 102 -3.81 -6.51 -29.10
C LEU A 102 -4.12 -5.02 -29.28
N TYR A 103 -5.07 -4.69 -30.15
CA TYR A 103 -5.56 -3.33 -30.31
C TYR A 103 -6.30 -2.84 -29.05
N LEU A 104 -7.18 -3.67 -28.46
CA LEU A 104 -7.87 -3.31 -27.23
C LEU A 104 -6.90 -3.19 -26.06
N LEU A 105 -5.97 -4.13 -25.90
CA LEU A 105 -4.88 -4.02 -24.91
C LEU A 105 -4.12 -2.73 -25.11
N ARG A 106 -3.68 -2.41 -26.33
CA ARG A 106 -3.01 -1.15 -26.64
C ARG A 106 -3.83 0.07 -26.21
N ALA A 107 -5.06 0.17 -26.69
CA ALA A 107 -5.94 1.30 -26.42
C ALA A 107 -6.24 1.43 -24.92
N MET A 108 -6.45 0.32 -24.23
CA MET A 108 -6.76 0.32 -22.80
C MET A 108 -5.53 0.70 -21.98
N LEU A 109 -4.37 0.10 -22.28
CA LEU A 109 -3.11 0.39 -21.60
C LEU A 109 -2.65 1.84 -21.85
N LEU A 110 -2.85 2.40 -23.06
CA LEU A 110 -2.42 3.75 -23.39
C LEU A 110 -3.45 4.85 -23.03
N ASP A 111 -4.75 4.61 -23.22
CA ASP A 111 -5.77 5.66 -23.11
C ASP A 111 -6.66 5.57 -21.85
N GLN A 112 -6.84 4.39 -21.25
CA GLN A 112 -7.81 4.21 -20.14
C GLN A 112 -7.20 4.06 -18.75
N ILE A 113 -5.91 3.76 -18.65
CA ILE A 113 -5.29 3.49 -17.36
C ILE A 113 -4.58 4.76 -16.88
N GLU A 114 -5.20 5.46 -15.92
CA GLU A 114 -4.60 6.60 -15.19
C GLU A 114 -3.42 6.18 -14.27
N LEU A 115 -2.56 5.26 -14.71
CA LEU A 115 -1.35 4.89 -14.00
C LEU A 115 -0.17 5.70 -14.51
N ASP A 116 0.73 6.01 -13.59
CA ASP A 116 1.89 6.85 -13.89
C ASP A 116 2.78 6.20 -14.96
N GLY A 117 2.93 4.87 -14.91
CA GLY A 117 3.64 4.08 -15.91
C GLY A 117 2.93 2.77 -16.23
N ILE A 118 2.94 2.38 -17.51
CA ILE A 118 2.48 1.06 -17.96
C ILE A 118 3.22 0.62 -19.21
N LYS A 119 3.62 -0.65 -19.26
CA LYS A 119 4.33 -1.22 -20.40
C LYS A 119 4.00 -2.70 -20.55
N LEU A 120 3.64 -3.10 -21.77
CA LEU A 120 3.52 -4.50 -22.17
C LEU A 120 4.70 -4.85 -23.07
N CYS A 121 5.43 -5.92 -22.71
CA CYS A 121 6.51 -6.49 -23.49
C CYS A 121 6.16 -7.93 -23.82
N LEU A 122 6.17 -8.31 -25.10
CA LEU A 122 5.89 -9.66 -25.57
C LEU A 122 7.13 -10.28 -26.17
N PHE A 123 7.36 -11.56 -25.85
CA PHE A 123 8.51 -12.34 -26.32
C PHE A 123 8.07 -13.34 -27.41
N ILE A 124 7.21 -12.88 -28.30
CA ILE A 124 6.59 -13.69 -29.35
C ILE A 124 7.05 -13.23 -30.73
N THR A 125 7.07 -14.14 -31.68
CA THR A 125 7.18 -13.77 -33.10
C THR A 125 5.79 -13.44 -33.60
N THR A 126 5.65 -12.35 -34.36
CA THR A 126 4.39 -12.00 -35.01
C THR A 126 4.60 -11.37 -36.38
N THR A 127 3.67 -11.63 -37.29
CA THR A 127 3.61 -10.99 -38.61
C THR A 127 2.73 -9.73 -38.62
N ASP A 128 2.00 -9.46 -37.54
CA ASP A 128 1.19 -8.26 -37.39
C ASP A 128 2.07 -7.06 -37.00
N GLU A 129 2.18 -6.08 -37.90
CA GLU A 129 2.93 -4.84 -37.69
C GLU A 129 2.49 -4.08 -36.43
N LYS A 130 1.22 -4.19 -36.02
CA LYS A 130 0.72 -3.49 -34.83
C LYS A 130 1.09 -4.20 -33.54
N ALA A 131 1.29 -5.52 -33.59
CA ALA A 131 1.76 -6.30 -32.46
C ALA A 131 3.26 -6.15 -32.27
N GLN A 132 4.02 -5.84 -33.33
CA GLN A 132 5.46 -5.59 -33.26
C GLN A 132 5.84 -4.46 -32.30
N ASP A 133 4.98 -3.46 -32.10
CA ASP A 133 5.20 -2.38 -31.12
C ASP A 133 5.35 -2.90 -29.68
N PHE A 134 4.81 -4.09 -29.39
CA PHE A 134 4.93 -4.75 -28.08
C PHE A 134 6.01 -5.82 -28.05
N VAL A 135 6.54 -6.23 -29.20
CA VAL A 135 7.50 -7.33 -29.28
C VAL A 135 8.89 -6.82 -28.93
N GLU A 136 9.48 -7.43 -27.90
CA GLU A 136 10.85 -7.17 -27.49
C GLU A 136 11.66 -8.47 -27.42
N PRO A 137 12.98 -8.43 -27.67
CA PRO A 137 13.80 -9.61 -27.54
C PRO A 137 13.92 -10.00 -26.06
N ARG A 138 13.52 -11.24 -25.73
CA ARG A 138 13.62 -11.82 -24.38
C ARG A 138 14.99 -11.64 -23.73
N SER A 139 16.06 -11.63 -24.52
CA SER A 139 17.43 -11.46 -24.03
C SER A 139 17.67 -10.17 -23.24
N LYS A 140 16.91 -9.09 -23.51
CA LYS A 140 17.01 -7.83 -22.76
C LYS A 140 16.46 -7.94 -21.33
N PHE A 141 15.56 -8.89 -21.09
CA PHE A 141 14.79 -9.01 -19.84
C PHE A 141 15.23 -10.20 -18.99
N LEU A 142 16.32 -10.89 -19.34
CA LEU A 142 16.80 -12.07 -18.60
C LEU A 142 17.05 -11.76 -17.13
N ASP A 143 17.76 -10.68 -16.83
CA ASP A 143 18.05 -10.28 -15.44
C ASP A 143 16.76 -10.04 -14.65
N VAL A 144 15.76 -9.39 -15.24
CA VAL A 144 14.47 -9.14 -14.58
C VAL A 144 13.69 -10.45 -14.40
N LEU A 145 13.69 -11.33 -15.40
CA LEU A 145 13.04 -12.63 -15.34
C LEU A 145 13.66 -13.52 -14.25
N ASP A 146 14.99 -13.52 -14.13
CA ASP A 146 15.72 -14.39 -13.21
C ASP A 146 15.81 -13.80 -11.78
N ASP A 147 15.99 -12.49 -11.63
CA ASP A 147 16.12 -11.85 -10.32
C ASP A 147 14.77 -11.47 -9.68
N ARG A 148 13.74 -11.14 -10.48
CA ARG A 148 12.45 -10.63 -9.99
C ARG A 148 11.29 -11.61 -10.16
N LEU A 149 11.28 -12.37 -11.25
CA LEU A 149 10.15 -13.23 -11.65
C LEU A 149 10.53 -14.72 -11.76
N SER A 150 11.61 -15.14 -11.09
CA SER A 150 12.14 -16.51 -11.25
C SER A 150 11.25 -17.57 -10.61
N ARG A 151 10.66 -17.26 -9.46
CA ARG A 151 9.80 -18.18 -8.70
C ARG A 151 8.33 -17.78 -8.70
N ASP A 152 8.06 -16.49 -8.83
CA ASP A 152 6.72 -15.93 -8.70
C ASP A 152 6.27 -15.28 -10.02
N THR A 153 4.97 -15.39 -10.30
CA THR A 153 4.31 -14.73 -11.44
C THR A 153 4.31 -13.21 -11.27
N TYR A 154 4.43 -12.73 -10.03
CA TYR A 154 4.28 -11.32 -9.66
C TYR A 154 5.50 -10.84 -8.89
N TYR A 155 5.87 -9.59 -9.12
CA TYR A 155 6.85 -8.87 -8.31
C TYR A 155 6.30 -7.49 -7.98
N PHE A 156 6.40 -7.09 -6.70
CA PHE A 156 6.02 -5.77 -6.22
C PHE A 156 7.21 -5.14 -5.50
N GLY A 157 7.54 -3.91 -5.86
CA GLY A 157 8.56 -3.16 -5.15
C GLY A 157 9.31 -2.17 -6.04
N ARG A 158 10.60 -1.99 -5.73
CA ARG A 158 11.46 -1.04 -6.43
C ARG A 158 12.42 -1.75 -7.34
N LEU A 159 12.51 -1.28 -8.57
CA LEU A 159 13.49 -1.75 -9.55
C LEU A 159 14.77 -0.91 -9.49
N LYS A 160 15.89 -1.48 -9.94
CA LYS A 160 17.12 -0.72 -10.19
C LYS A 160 16.88 0.20 -11.39
N GLN A 161 17.61 1.31 -11.48
CA GLN A 161 17.46 2.26 -12.59
C GLN A 161 17.60 1.57 -13.97
N GLN A 162 18.58 0.68 -14.12
CA GLN A 162 18.78 -0.08 -15.36
C GLN A 162 17.59 -0.96 -15.73
N GLU A 163 16.87 -1.50 -14.74
CA GLU A 163 15.67 -2.31 -14.94
C GLU A 163 14.46 -1.39 -15.25
N MET A 164 14.36 -0.22 -14.60
CA MET A 164 13.33 0.79 -14.87
C MET A 164 13.39 1.29 -16.31
N ASP A 165 14.57 1.58 -16.82
CA ASP A 165 14.78 2.12 -18.17
C ASP A 165 14.34 1.12 -19.27
N LEU A 166 14.15 -0.17 -18.93
CA LEU A 166 13.56 -1.17 -19.84
C LEU A 166 12.04 -1.03 -19.99
N PHE A 167 11.36 -0.51 -18.97
CA PHE A 167 9.90 -0.47 -18.89
C PHE A 167 9.32 0.94 -19.02
N PHE A 168 9.97 1.95 -18.45
CA PHE A 168 9.44 3.30 -18.32
C PHE A 168 10.44 4.35 -18.79
N GLU A 169 9.90 5.47 -19.25
CA GLU A 169 10.69 6.63 -19.65
C GLU A 169 11.24 7.35 -18.39
N PRO A 170 12.51 7.83 -18.39
CA PRO A 170 13.14 8.46 -17.23
C PRO A 170 12.40 9.69 -16.67
N GLU A 171 11.60 10.36 -17.51
CA GLU A 171 10.81 11.54 -17.15
C GLU A 171 9.66 11.20 -16.19
N LYS A 172 9.21 9.94 -16.18
CA LYS A 172 8.19 9.46 -15.26
C LYS A 172 8.88 9.09 -13.96
N ALA A 173 8.71 9.91 -12.93
CA ALA A 173 9.29 9.72 -11.59
C ALA A 173 8.65 8.54 -10.84
N ILE A 174 8.77 7.32 -11.40
CA ILE A 174 8.20 6.08 -10.88
C ILE A 174 8.97 5.67 -9.62
N GLY A 175 8.25 5.57 -8.50
CA GLY A 175 8.78 5.20 -7.19
C GLY A 175 8.56 3.73 -6.81
N SER A 176 7.49 3.11 -7.34
CA SER A 176 7.23 1.67 -7.16
C SER A 176 6.68 1.01 -8.42
N VAL A 177 6.88 -0.30 -8.54
CA VAL A 177 6.58 -1.09 -9.74
C VAL A 177 5.90 -2.42 -9.36
N CYS A 178 4.92 -2.82 -10.17
CA CYS A 178 4.37 -4.15 -10.24
C CYS A 178 4.77 -4.79 -11.58
N LEU A 179 5.44 -5.94 -11.54
CA LEU A 179 5.74 -6.76 -12.71
C LEU A 179 4.93 -8.04 -12.68
N ILE A 180 4.42 -8.42 -13.85
CA ILE A 180 3.63 -9.62 -14.05
C ILE A 180 4.25 -10.43 -15.19
N ARG A 181 4.64 -11.67 -14.91
CA ARG A 181 5.10 -12.62 -15.91
C ARG A 181 3.91 -13.19 -16.69
N LEU A 182 3.98 -13.10 -18.02
CA LEU A 182 2.97 -13.64 -18.92
C LEU A 182 3.45 -14.96 -19.52
N GLY A 183 2.55 -15.93 -19.56
CA GLY A 183 2.76 -17.30 -20.02
C GLY A 183 2.91 -18.31 -18.88
N GLU A 184 2.36 -19.52 -19.07
CA GLU A 184 2.38 -20.58 -18.05
C GLU A 184 3.65 -21.45 -18.13
N GLN A 185 3.94 -22.03 -19.30
CA GLN A 185 5.09 -22.92 -19.50
C GLN A 185 6.27 -22.25 -20.21
N LYS A 186 6.02 -21.12 -20.89
CA LYS A 186 7.00 -20.34 -21.62
C LYS A 186 6.80 -18.88 -21.30
N ASP A 187 7.88 -18.12 -21.30
CA ASP A 187 7.83 -16.67 -21.15
C ASP A 187 7.26 -16.07 -22.43
N LEU A 188 5.98 -15.71 -22.40
CA LEU A 188 5.30 -15.03 -23.50
C LEU A 188 5.45 -13.51 -23.41
N GLY A 189 5.76 -12.99 -22.22
CA GLY A 189 5.97 -11.55 -22.02
C GLY A 189 6.05 -11.13 -20.56
N ILE A 190 6.12 -9.82 -20.36
CA ILE A 190 6.05 -9.14 -19.08
C ILE A 190 5.07 -7.97 -19.22
N LEU A 191 4.18 -7.82 -18.24
CA LEU A 191 3.36 -6.63 -18.07
C LEU A 191 3.84 -5.86 -16.83
N ALA A 192 4.18 -4.59 -17.01
CA ALA A 192 4.72 -3.73 -15.98
C ALA A 192 3.79 -2.55 -15.72
N PHE A 193 3.54 -2.28 -14.44
CA PHE A 193 2.82 -1.10 -13.94
C PHE A 193 3.74 -0.31 -13.03
N GLY A 194 3.77 1.01 -13.21
CA GLY A 194 4.56 1.93 -12.41
C GLY A 194 3.67 2.96 -11.73
N SER A 195 4.02 3.34 -10.50
CA SER A 195 3.43 4.48 -9.81
C SER A 195 4.50 5.45 -9.30
N CYS A 196 4.20 6.74 -9.30
CA CYS A 196 5.03 7.77 -8.69
C CYS A 196 5.09 7.67 -7.15
N ASP A 197 4.15 6.94 -6.53
CA ASP A 197 4.17 6.68 -5.10
C ASP A 197 5.07 5.47 -4.78
N ASP A 198 6.12 5.73 -4.02
CA ASP A 198 7.10 4.79 -3.48
C ASP A 198 6.50 3.61 -2.69
N ASN A 199 5.32 3.79 -2.10
CA ASN A 199 4.67 2.81 -1.23
C ASN A 199 3.46 2.14 -1.89
N HIS A 200 3.17 2.47 -3.15
CA HIS A 200 2.00 1.93 -3.81
C HIS A 200 2.14 0.43 -4.05
N PHE A 201 3.16 -0.02 -4.78
CA PHE A 201 3.41 -1.46 -4.99
C PHE A 201 4.33 -2.01 -3.90
N SER A 202 3.75 -2.32 -2.74
CA SER A 202 4.47 -2.95 -1.63
C SER A 202 4.50 -4.49 -1.77
N PRO A 203 5.52 -5.17 -1.23
CA PRO A 203 5.61 -6.64 -1.26
C PRO A 203 4.45 -7.37 -0.59
N ASP A 204 3.71 -6.69 0.31
CA ASP A 204 2.58 -7.25 1.04
C ASP A 204 1.26 -7.20 0.24
N MET A 205 1.27 -6.71 -1.00
CA MET A 205 0.09 -6.66 -1.85
C MET A 205 -0.44 -8.04 -2.23
N ASP A 206 -1.77 -8.19 -2.17
CA ASP A 206 -2.46 -9.41 -2.59
C ASP A 206 -2.65 -9.44 -4.12
N THR A 207 -2.46 -10.63 -4.71
CA THR A 207 -2.55 -10.90 -6.15
C THR A 207 -3.88 -11.54 -6.56
N VAL A 208 -4.77 -11.84 -5.59
CA VAL A 208 -6.05 -12.54 -5.84
C VAL A 208 -6.88 -11.90 -6.95
N PHE A 209 -6.84 -10.59 -7.09
CA PHE A 209 -7.59 -9.86 -8.13
C PHE A 209 -6.88 -9.83 -9.49
N LEU A 210 -5.58 -10.09 -9.54
CA LEU A 210 -4.78 -10.13 -10.77
C LEU A 210 -4.88 -11.47 -11.48
N ASP A 211 -4.98 -12.56 -10.71
CA ASP A 211 -4.97 -13.94 -11.23
C ASP A 211 -5.96 -14.22 -12.37
N PRO A 212 -7.25 -13.83 -12.28
CA PRO A 212 -8.20 -14.08 -13.36
C PRO A 212 -7.81 -13.37 -14.66
N MET A 213 -7.25 -12.16 -14.55
CA MET A 213 -6.82 -11.36 -15.68
C MET A 213 -5.57 -11.96 -16.33
N VAL A 214 -4.57 -12.35 -15.54
CA VAL A 214 -3.36 -13.00 -16.06
C VAL A 214 -3.70 -14.29 -16.80
N LYS A 215 -4.61 -15.11 -16.25
CA LYS A 215 -5.10 -16.32 -16.93
C LYS A 215 -5.76 -15.99 -18.27
N LEU A 216 -6.55 -14.94 -18.31
CA LEU A 216 -7.24 -14.51 -19.53
C LEU A 216 -6.24 -14.02 -20.59
N ILE A 217 -5.32 -13.12 -20.23
CA ILE A 217 -4.25 -12.66 -21.13
C ILE A 217 -3.42 -13.84 -21.63
N ASN A 218 -3.00 -14.76 -20.75
CA ASN A 218 -2.22 -15.93 -21.12
C ASN A 218 -2.94 -16.83 -22.12
N ARG A 219 -4.24 -17.09 -21.89
CA ARG A 219 -5.06 -17.85 -22.83
C ARG A 219 -5.08 -17.20 -24.20
N PHE A 220 -5.24 -15.89 -24.26
CA PHE A 220 -5.27 -15.18 -25.52
C PHE A 220 -3.93 -15.16 -26.24
N LEU A 221 -2.83 -14.95 -25.51
CA LEU A 221 -1.49 -15.02 -26.10
C LEU A 221 -1.20 -16.42 -26.66
N PHE A 222 -1.70 -17.46 -26.00
CA PHE A 222 -1.61 -18.84 -26.49
C PHE A 222 -2.43 -19.06 -27.78
N ASP A 223 -3.66 -18.55 -27.83
CA ASP A 223 -4.53 -18.64 -29.01
C ASP A 223 -3.92 -17.87 -30.20
N PHE A 224 -3.34 -16.69 -29.95
CA PHE A 224 -2.65 -15.89 -30.96
C PHE A 224 -1.44 -16.64 -31.57
N GLN A 225 -0.59 -17.24 -30.73
CA GLN A 225 0.53 -18.07 -31.21
C GLN A 225 0.09 -19.33 -31.95
N SER A 226 -1.07 -19.89 -31.60
CA SER A 226 -1.62 -21.08 -32.25
C SER A 226 -2.24 -20.74 -33.62
N GLY A 227 -2.84 -19.55 -33.73
CA GLY A 227 -3.40 -19.01 -34.96
C GLY A 227 -2.35 -18.67 -36.02
N GLU A 228 -1.19 -18.13 -35.63
CA GLU A 228 -0.10 -17.85 -36.58
C GLU A 228 0.64 -19.12 -37.08
N ARG A 229 0.39 -20.29 -36.46
CA ARG A 229 1.00 -21.58 -36.86
C ARG A 229 0.12 -22.40 -37.82
N SER A 230 -1.12 -21.97 -38.08
CA SER A 230 -2.03 -22.59 -39.07
C SER A 230 -1.95 -21.89 -40.42
#